data_AF-A0A5N5KXX9-F1
#
_entry.id   AF-A0A5N5KXX9-F1
#
_cell.length_a   1.000
_cell.length_b   1.000
_cell.length_c   1.000
_cell.angle_alpha   90.00
_cell.angle_beta   90.00
_cell.angle_gamma   90.00
#
_symmetry.space_group_name_H-M   'P 1'
#
loop_
_entity.id
_entity.type
_entity.pdbx_description
1 polymer ?
#
loop_
_entity_poly.entity_id
_entity_poly.type
_entity_poly.pdbx_seq_one_letter_code
_entity_poly.pdbx_strand_id
1 'polypeptide(L)'
;MSAAVAATAAAATVSHDSARSGSSGTSKSHHLQKGLLLPSSPISSPLPLSRYESQKRRDWNTFGQYLRNHRPPLALSRCSGAHVLEFLRYLDQFGKTKVHNPGCPFFGHPHPPSPCSCPLKQAWGSLDALTGRLRAAFEENGGLPETNPFGARAVRLYLREVRDEQAKARGIAYEKKKRKNTTQQQQLQTAGNSTYSPVQQGICNGGTGGYVPRNVLSNGAAVVNVGDVYVFN
;
A
#
# COMPACT_ATOMS: atom_id res chain seq x y z
N MET A 1 -28.06 -43.04 46.00
CA MET A 1 -29.24 -43.29 45.15
C MET A 1 -29.27 -42.14 44.13
N SER A 2 -28.42 -42.10 43.11
CA SER A 2 -28.24 -43.05 41.99
C SER A 2 -29.36 -42.96 40.95
N ALA A 3 -29.09 -42.26 39.84
CA ALA A 3 -29.26 -42.78 38.47
C ALA A 3 -28.60 -41.82 37.46
N ALA A 4 -27.88 -42.36 36.49
CA ALA A 4 -27.36 -41.62 35.34
C ALA A 4 -28.33 -41.78 34.15
N VAL A 5 -28.27 -40.86 33.18
CA VAL A 5 -28.97 -41.01 31.89
C VAL A 5 -27.98 -40.75 30.76
N ALA A 6 -28.07 -41.57 29.71
CA ALA A 6 -26.97 -41.84 28.78
C ALA A 6 -26.91 -40.91 27.55
N ALA A 7 -25.75 -40.91 26.90
CA ALA A 7 -25.54 -40.32 25.59
C ALA A 7 -25.96 -41.27 24.46
N THR A 8 -26.44 -40.72 23.34
CA THR A 8 -26.59 -41.43 22.06
C THR A 8 -26.06 -40.58 20.91
N ALA A 9 -25.21 -41.17 20.08
CA ALA A 9 -24.73 -40.58 18.83
C ALA A 9 -25.48 -41.20 17.65
N ALA A 10 -25.67 -40.44 16.57
CA ALA A 10 -26.15 -40.95 15.30
C ALA A 10 -25.43 -40.23 14.15
N ALA A 11 -24.77 -41.00 13.29
CA ALA A 11 -24.21 -40.51 12.02
C ALA A 11 -25.14 -40.90 10.88
N ALA A 12 -25.25 -40.05 9.86
CA ALA A 12 -25.97 -40.36 8.63
C ALA A 12 -25.18 -39.85 7.42
N THR A 13 -24.63 -40.78 6.65
CA THR A 13 -24.02 -40.54 5.33
C THR A 13 -25.09 -40.62 4.26
N VAL A 14 -25.15 -39.63 3.36
CA VAL A 14 -25.92 -39.75 2.11
C VAL A 14 -25.03 -39.35 0.95
N SER A 15 -24.61 -40.35 0.16
CA SER A 15 -24.03 -40.14 -1.16
C SER A 15 -25.15 -40.11 -2.19
N HIS A 16 -25.08 -39.23 -3.19
CA HIS A 16 -25.76 -39.44 -4.46
C HIS A 16 -24.82 -39.14 -5.62
N ASP A 17 -24.50 -40.19 -6.36
CA ASP A 17 -23.82 -40.16 -7.64
C ASP A 17 -24.86 -39.88 -8.74
N SER A 18 -24.47 -39.11 -9.77
CA SER A 18 -24.95 -39.31 -11.14
C SER A 18 -24.04 -38.59 -12.14
N ALA A 19 -23.39 -39.38 -12.99
CA ALA A 19 -22.51 -38.94 -14.05
C ALA A 19 -23.16 -38.02 -15.11
N ARG A 20 -22.31 -37.24 -15.82
CA ARG A 20 -22.17 -37.39 -17.29
C ARG A 20 -20.99 -36.62 -17.90
N SER A 21 -20.10 -37.40 -18.52
CA SER A 21 -19.50 -37.23 -19.85
C SER A 21 -19.03 -35.85 -20.34
N GLY A 22 -17.74 -35.78 -20.69
CA GLY A 22 -17.40 -35.97 -22.11
C GLY A 22 -16.71 -34.82 -22.87
N SER A 23 -15.47 -35.13 -23.28
CA SER A 23 -14.77 -34.64 -24.49
C SER A 23 -14.23 -33.22 -24.59
N SER A 24 -12.91 -33.18 -24.75
CA SER A 24 -12.12 -32.22 -25.52
C SER A 24 -12.67 -31.96 -26.93
N GLY A 25 -12.40 -30.76 -27.48
CA GLY A 25 -12.60 -30.45 -28.90
C GLY A 25 -12.17 -29.03 -29.26
N THR A 26 -11.00 -28.87 -29.87
CA THR A 26 -10.59 -27.59 -30.50
C THR A 26 -11.25 -27.42 -31.85
N SER A 27 -11.81 -26.24 -32.14
CA SER A 27 -12.01 -25.78 -33.52
C SER A 27 -12.16 -24.26 -33.61
N LYS A 28 -11.49 -23.67 -34.59
CA LYS A 28 -11.71 -22.29 -35.04
C LYS A 28 -12.88 -22.29 -36.03
N SER A 29 -13.75 -21.30 -35.98
CA SER A 29 -14.44 -20.84 -37.20
C SER A 29 -14.90 -19.39 -37.06
N HIS A 30 -14.68 -18.61 -38.12
CA HIS A 30 -15.25 -17.28 -38.25
C HIS A 30 -16.59 -17.42 -38.97
N HIS A 31 -17.69 -16.94 -38.38
CA HIS A 31 -18.96 -16.79 -39.10
C HIS A 31 -19.42 -15.34 -39.09
N LEU A 32 -19.42 -14.73 -40.27
CA LEU A 32 -19.89 -13.38 -40.52
C LEU A 32 -21.40 -13.42 -40.76
N GLN A 33 -22.22 -12.81 -39.91
CA GLN A 33 -23.61 -12.57 -40.26
C GLN A 33 -24.10 -11.20 -39.79
N LYS A 34 -24.42 -10.35 -40.78
CA LYS A 34 -25.10 -9.06 -40.58
C LYS A 34 -26.56 -9.34 -40.24
N GLY A 35 -27.07 -8.72 -39.17
CA GLY A 35 -28.48 -8.72 -38.79
C GLY A 35 -28.90 -7.32 -38.38
N LEU A 36 -29.98 -6.81 -38.97
CA LEU A 36 -30.49 -5.45 -38.74
C LEU A 36 -31.15 -5.36 -37.35
N LEU A 37 -30.75 -4.41 -36.51
CA LEU A 37 -31.42 -4.11 -35.25
C LEU A 37 -31.49 -2.59 -35.00
N LEU A 38 -32.63 -2.13 -34.51
CA LEU A 38 -32.92 -0.75 -34.12
C LEU A 38 -31.97 -0.25 -33.01
N PRO A 39 -31.69 1.07 -32.95
CA PRO A 39 -31.00 1.66 -31.81
C PRO A 39 -31.96 1.71 -30.59
N SER A 40 -31.86 0.72 -29.71
CA SER A 40 -32.43 0.81 -28.37
C SER A 40 -31.63 1.81 -27.54
N SER A 41 -32.30 2.86 -27.04
CA SER A 41 -31.69 3.85 -26.15
C SER A 41 -31.06 3.18 -24.92
N PRO A 42 -29.79 3.47 -24.58
CA PRO A 42 -29.17 2.88 -23.40
C PRO A 42 -29.81 3.45 -22.13
N ILE A 43 -30.59 2.62 -21.43
CA ILE A 43 -30.96 2.87 -20.04
C ILE A 43 -29.64 2.94 -19.25
N SER A 44 -29.30 4.15 -18.78
CA SER A 44 -28.08 4.38 -18.00
C SER A 44 -28.25 3.77 -16.60
N SER A 45 -27.98 2.48 -16.48
CA SER A 45 -27.68 1.88 -15.19
C SER A 45 -26.41 2.53 -14.66
N PRO A 46 -26.39 3.01 -13.39
CA PRO A 46 -25.23 3.69 -12.86
C PRO A 46 -24.04 2.72 -12.88
N LEU A 47 -22.99 3.10 -13.62
CA LEU A 47 -21.75 2.33 -13.73
C LEU A 47 -21.28 1.90 -12.34
N PRO A 48 -20.90 0.62 -12.15
CA PRO A 48 -20.47 0.15 -10.84
C PRO A 48 -19.28 0.99 -10.39
N LEU A 49 -19.45 1.67 -9.24
CA LEU A 49 -18.41 2.51 -8.66
C LEU A 49 -17.09 1.73 -8.56
N SER A 50 -15.98 2.38 -8.89
CA SER A 50 -14.64 1.80 -8.78
C SER A 50 -14.47 1.08 -7.44
N ARG A 51 -13.70 -0.01 -7.43
CA ARG A 51 -13.44 -0.81 -6.22
C ARG A 51 -13.02 0.08 -5.04
N TYR A 52 -12.20 1.09 -5.32
CA TYR A 52 -11.75 2.13 -4.38
C TYR A 52 -12.93 2.96 -3.83
N GLU A 53 -13.76 3.51 -4.70
CA GLU A 53 -14.94 4.31 -4.35
C GLU A 53 -15.93 3.54 -3.47
N SER A 54 -16.21 2.28 -3.82
CA SER A 54 -17.09 1.43 -3.01
C SER A 54 -16.53 1.22 -1.59
N GLN A 55 -15.20 1.12 -1.45
CA GLN A 55 -14.55 0.93 -0.16
C GLN A 55 -14.55 2.24 0.64
N LYS A 56 -14.19 3.36 0.00
CA LYS A 56 -14.20 4.70 0.59
C LYS A 56 -15.58 5.03 1.17
N ARG A 57 -16.66 4.73 0.44
CA ARG A 57 -18.04 4.93 0.91
C ARG A 57 -18.40 4.04 2.10
N ARG A 58 -17.99 2.77 2.12
CA ARG A 58 -18.19 1.87 3.28
C ARG A 58 -17.46 2.37 4.53
N ASP A 59 -16.21 2.81 4.35
CA ASP A 59 -15.37 3.30 5.43
C ASP A 59 -15.94 4.61 6.01
N TRP A 60 -16.35 5.54 5.15
CA TRP A 60 -17.01 6.79 5.54
C TRP A 60 -18.31 6.54 6.31
N ASN A 61 -19.17 5.65 5.83
CA ASN A 61 -20.41 5.27 6.53
C ASN A 61 -20.12 4.65 7.90
N THR A 62 -19.08 3.82 8.01
CA THR A 62 -18.63 3.21 9.27
C THR A 62 -18.17 4.29 10.27
N PHE A 63 -17.38 5.26 9.80
CA PHE A 63 -16.94 6.38 10.62
C PHE A 63 -18.10 7.29 11.04
N GLY A 64 -19.05 7.58 10.15
CA GLY A 64 -20.27 8.32 10.47
C GLY A 64 -21.21 7.59 11.43
N GLN A 65 -21.16 6.25 11.49
CA GLN A 65 -21.84 5.47 12.53
C GLN A 65 -21.10 5.54 13.87
N TYR A 66 -19.76 5.48 13.86
CA TYR A 66 -18.93 5.65 15.05
C TYR A 66 -19.21 6.99 15.76
N LEU A 67 -19.22 8.11 15.02
CA LEU A 67 -19.49 9.44 15.60
C LEU A 67 -20.91 9.56 16.20
N ARG A 68 -21.91 8.91 15.60
CA ARG A 68 -23.29 8.86 16.14
C ARG A 68 -23.42 7.98 17.38
N ASN A 69 -22.57 6.95 17.50
CA ASN A 69 -22.55 6.03 18.64
C ASN A 69 -21.73 6.58 19.83
N HIS A 70 -20.86 7.56 19.60
CA HIS A 70 -20.10 8.24 20.65
C HIS A 70 -21.04 8.89 21.68
N ARG A 71 -20.61 8.97 22.94
CA ARG A 71 -21.37 9.62 24.02
C ARG A 71 -20.55 10.73 24.68
N PRO A 72 -20.94 12.02 24.55
CA PRO A 72 -22.09 12.53 23.80
C PRO A 72 -21.93 12.37 22.27
N PRO A 73 -23.03 12.35 21.49
CA PRO A 73 -22.96 12.22 20.03
C PRO A 73 -22.11 13.34 19.40
N LEU A 74 -21.25 12.97 18.45
CA LEU A 74 -20.32 13.90 17.81
C LEU A 74 -20.79 14.29 16.41
N ALA A 75 -20.86 15.60 16.16
CA ALA A 75 -20.96 16.13 14.81
C ALA A 75 -19.57 16.14 14.13
N LEU A 76 -19.53 15.96 12.81
CA LEU A 76 -18.28 16.01 12.03
C LEU A 76 -17.51 17.33 12.22
N SER A 77 -18.20 18.45 12.38
CA SER A 77 -17.61 19.78 12.66
C SER A 77 -16.89 19.88 14.02
N ARG A 78 -17.21 18.98 14.96
CA ARG A 78 -16.55 18.86 16.27
C ARG A 78 -15.60 17.67 16.34
N CYS A 79 -15.48 16.90 15.25
CA CYS A 79 -14.52 15.82 15.15
C CYS A 79 -13.09 16.39 15.12
N SER A 80 -12.15 15.65 15.70
CA SER A 80 -10.76 16.06 15.83
C SER A 80 -9.86 14.85 15.70
N GLY A 81 -8.55 15.06 15.59
CA GLY A 81 -7.58 13.97 15.52
C GLY A 81 -7.67 12.98 16.69
N ALA A 82 -8.12 13.42 17.88
CA ALA A 82 -8.29 12.54 19.04
C ALA A 82 -9.38 11.47 18.80
N HIS A 83 -10.55 11.87 18.29
CA HIS A 83 -11.65 10.96 17.96
C HIS A 83 -11.28 10.00 16.81
N VAL A 84 -10.44 10.46 15.87
CA VAL A 84 -9.87 9.59 14.82
C VAL A 84 -8.91 8.55 15.41
N LEU A 85 -8.05 8.93 16.35
CA LEU A 85 -7.14 7.99 17.02
C LEU A 85 -7.88 6.92 17.82
N GLU A 86 -8.95 7.29 18.52
CA GLU A 86 -9.81 6.36 19.23
C GLU A 86 -10.48 5.36 18.27
N PHE A 87 -11.06 5.85 17.16
CA PHE A 87 -11.61 4.99 16.11
C PHE A 87 -10.57 4.01 15.53
N LEU A 88 -9.36 4.48 15.23
CA LEU A 88 -8.28 3.61 14.71
C LEU A 88 -7.84 2.56 15.73
N ARG A 89 -7.78 2.90 17.02
CA ARG A 89 -7.46 1.95 18.12
C ARG A 89 -8.56 0.91 18.32
N TYR A 90 -9.83 1.30 18.19
CA TYR A 90 -10.96 0.36 18.19
C TYR A 90 -10.85 -0.62 17.03
N LEU A 91 -10.58 -0.14 15.81
CA LEU A 91 -10.41 -1.01 14.63
C LEU A 91 -9.19 -1.94 14.74
N ASP A 92 -8.11 -1.50 15.39
CA ASP A 92 -6.91 -2.31 15.61
C ASP A 92 -7.22 -3.63 16.34
N GLN A 93 -8.22 -3.66 17.22
CA GLN A 93 -8.62 -4.85 18.00
C GLN A 93 -9.13 -6.00 17.12
N PHE A 94 -9.73 -5.70 15.96
CA PHE A 94 -10.33 -6.70 15.06
C PHE A 94 -9.33 -7.15 13.98
N GLY A 95 -8.08 -7.28 14.39
CA GLY A 95 -6.92 -7.57 13.56
C GLY A 95 -6.84 -8.97 12.96
N LYS A 96 -5.96 -9.12 11.97
CA LYS A 96 -5.50 -10.43 11.47
C LYS A 96 -3.98 -10.61 11.54
N THR A 97 -3.23 -9.58 11.92
CA THR A 97 -1.76 -9.62 12.02
C THR A 97 -1.36 -9.90 13.46
N LYS A 98 -0.62 -10.98 13.71
CA LYS A 98 -0.01 -11.21 15.02
C LYS A 98 1.06 -10.14 15.28
N VAL A 99 0.95 -9.44 16.40
CA VAL A 99 1.93 -8.43 16.84
C VAL A 99 2.43 -8.83 18.21
N HIS A 100 3.71 -9.19 18.29
CA HIS A 100 4.33 -9.68 19.51
C HIS A 100 4.54 -8.55 20.52
N ASN A 101 4.21 -8.78 21.79
CA ASN A 101 4.54 -7.87 22.89
C ASN A 101 6.07 -7.91 23.16
N PRO A 102 6.70 -6.84 23.67
CA PRO A 102 8.14 -6.80 23.93
C PRO A 102 8.68 -7.93 24.82
N GLY A 103 7.88 -8.44 25.77
CA GLY A 103 8.23 -9.60 26.61
C GLY A 103 7.92 -10.97 26.00
N CYS A 104 7.55 -11.05 24.71
CA CYS A 104 7.28 -12.31 24.03
C CYS A 104 8.59 -12.94 23.53
N PRO A 105 8.82 -14.27 23.70
CA PRO A 105 10.00 -14.95 23.15
C PRO A 105 10.18 -14.81 21.63
N PHE A 106 9.09 -14.52 20.92
CA PHE A 106 9.06 -14.35 19.46
C PHE A 106 9.11 -12.87 19.02
N PHE A 107 9.28 -11.93 19.94
CA PHE A 107 9.50 -10.54 19.55
C PHE A 107 10.75 -10.44 18.67
N GLY A 108 10.66 -9.69 17.57
CA GLY A 108 11.78 -9.57 16.64
C GLY A 108 12.01 -10.78 15.72
N HIS A 109 11.13 -11.78 15.70
CA HIS A 109 11.28 -12.98 14.87
C HIS A 109 10.27 -12.98 13.69
N PRO A 110 10.73 -12.91 12.42
CA PRO A 110 9.83 -12.89 11.26
C PRO A 110 9.04 -14.19 11.02
N HIS A 111 9.59 -15.32 11.45
CA HIS A 111 8.98 -16.64 11.33
C HIS A 111 9.07 -17.36 12.68
N PRO A 112 8.09 -17.17 13.58
CA PRO A 112 8.09 -17.79 14.89
C PRO A 112 7.84 -19.31 14.79
N PRO A 113 8.64 -20.17 15.44
CA PRO A 113 8.52 -21.63 15.32
C PRO A 113 7.30 -22.22 16.06
N SER A 114 6.63 -21.45 16.92
CA SER A 114 5.47 -21.90 17.69
C SER A 114 4.50 -20.74 17.98
N PRO A 115 3.20 -21.02 18.25
CA PRO A 115 2.20 -19.99 18.48
C PRO A 115 2.40 -19.27 19.82
N CYS A 116 1.80 -18.07 19.94
CA CYS A 116 1.79 -17.32 21.20
C CYS A 116 0.46 -16.58 21.45
N SER A 117 0.26 -16.26 22.73
CA SER A 117 -0.89 -15.51 23.27
C SER A 117 -0.92 -14.01 22.95
N CYS A 118 0.03 -13.50 22.16
CA CYS A 118 0.03 -12.09 21.76
C CYS A 118 -1.22 -11.74 20.90
N PRO A 119 -1.73 -10.51 20.99
CA PRO A 119 -2.97 -10.12 20.31
C PRO A 119 -2.84 -10.15 18.78
N LEU A 120 -3.99 -10.25 18.11
CA LEU A 120 -4.12 -9.93 16.70
C LEU A 120 -4.46 -8.44 16.57
N LYS A 121 -3.74 -7.77 15.68
CA LYS A 121 -3.86 -6.34 15.39
C LYS A 121 -4.07 -6.08 13.90
N GLN A 122 -4.57 -4.89 13.54
CA GLN A 122 -4.67 -4.51 12.13
C GLN A 122 -3.26 -4.26 11.58
N ALA A 123 -3.00 -4.66 10.34
CA ALA A 123 -1.74 -4.30 9.70
C ALA A 123 -1.65 -2.77 9.58
N TRP A 124 -0.50 -2.17 9.92
CA TRP A 124 -0.32 -0.71 9.87
C TRP A 124 -0.74 -0.11 8.51
N GLY A 125 -0.44 -0.80 7.41
CA GLY A 125 -0.82 -0.37 6.05
C GLY A 125 -2.32 -0.42 5.78
N SER A 126 -3.09 -1.26 6.49
CA SER A 126 -4.56 -1.26 6.42
C SER A 126 -5.14 -0.02 7.11
N LEU A 127 -4.58 0.38 8.26
CA LEU A 127 -4.98 1.59 8.99
C LEU A 127 -4.58 2.86 8.22
N ASP A 128 -3.39 2.89 7.62
CA ASP A 128 -2.93 3.99 6.78
C ASP A 128 -3.79 4.17 5.52
N ALA A 129 -4.05 3.07 4.78
CA ALA A 129 -4.91 3.10 3.60
C ALA A 129 -6.36 3.48 3.92
N LEU A 130 -6.89 3.06 5.08
CA LEU A 130 -8.18 3.51 5.61
C LEU A 130 -8.18 5.03 5.87
N THR A 131 -7.15 5.52 6.57
CA THR A 131 -6.99 6.95 6.87
C THR A 131 -6.89 7.79 5.60
N GLY A 132 -6.19 7.30 4.57
CA GLY A 132 -6.14 7.94 3.25
C GLY A 132 -7.51 8.03 2.57
N ARG A 133 -8.30 6.95 2.58
CA ARG A 133 -9.67 6.96 2.03
C ARG A 133 -10.61 7.89 2.80
N LEU A 134 -10.54 7.89 4.12
CA LEU A 134 -11.34 8.79 4.97
C LEU A 134 -10.97 10.27 4.77
N ARG A 135 -9.68 10.57 4.52
CA ARG A 135 -9.22 11.93 4.16
C ARG A 135 -9.88 12.42 2.87
N ALA A 136 -9.83 11.62 1.80
CA ALA A 136 -10.48 11.94 0.53
C ALA A 136 -12.01 12.02 0.66
N ALA A 137 -12.63 11.12 1.43
CA ALA A 137 -14.07 11.16 1.68
C ALA A 137 -14.49 12.46 2.39
N PHE A 138 -13.70 12.95 3.35
CA PHE A 138 -13.96 14.21 4.05
C PHE A 138 -13.97 15.41 3.08
N GLU A 139 -12.99 15.46 2.17
CA GLU A 139 -12.88 16.52 1.16
C GLU A 139 -14.06 16.49 0.16
N GLU A 140 -14.46 15.32 -0.30
CA GLU A 140 -15.63 15.14 -1.17
C GLU A 140 -16.99 15.43 -0.49
N ASN A 141 -17.04 15.37 0.85
CA ASN A 141 -18.22 15.77 1.64
C ASN A 141 -18.16 17.27 2.04
N GLY A 142 -17.36 18.09 1.35
CA GLY A 142 -17.28 19.54 1.55
C GLY A 142 -16.31 19.99 2.64
N GLY A 143 -15.48 19.08 3.16
CA GLY A 143 -14.45 19.40 4.15
C GLY A 143 -13.21 20.06 3.53
N LEU A 144 -12.62 21.04 4.22
CA LEU A 144 -11.36 21.65 3.78
C LEU A 144 -10.15 20.78 4.16
N PRO A 145 -9.10 20.69 3.33
CA PRO A 145 -7.91 19.89 3.63
C PRO A 145 -7.19 20.36 4.91
N GLU A 146 -7.17 21.66 5.18
CA GLU A 146 -6.53 22.25 6.36
C GLU A 146 -7.21 21.89 7.69
N THR A 147 -8.54 21.75 7.69
CA THR A 147 -9.33 21.38 8.88
C THR A 147 -9.55 19.87 8.99
N ASN A 148 -8.96 19.08 8.11
CA ASN A 148 -9.23 17.65 7.97
C ASN A 148 -8.72 16.86 9.21
N PRO A 149 -9.60 16.20 10.00
CA PRO A 149 -9.20 15.51 11.22
C PRO A 149 -8.33 14.28 10.95
N PHE A 150 -8.45 13.65 9.77
CA PHE A 150 -7.56 12.57 9.31
C PHE A 150 -6.21 13.10 8.82
N GLY A 151 -6.13 14.40 8.53
CA GLY A 151 -4.89 15.12 8.26
C GLY A 151 -4.10 15.49 9.52
N ALA A 152 -4.69 15.42 10.72
CA ALA A 152 -4.08 15.93 11.95
C ALA A 152 -2.68 15.34 12.28
N ARG A 153 -1.78 16.17 12.82
CA ARG A 153 -0.40 15.77 13.19
C ARG A 153 -0.37 14.54 14.12
N ALA A 154 -1.28 14.46 15.08
CA ALA A 154 -1.38 13.34 16.02
C ALA A 154 -1.67 12.00 15.31
N VAL A 155 -2.55 12.00 14.29
CA VAL A 155 -2.87 10.80 13.48
C VAL A 155 -1.64 10.35 12.69
N ARG A 156 -0.87 11.28 12.11
CA ARG A 156 0.36 10.97 11.37
C ARG A 156 1.48 10.40 12.26
N LEU A 157 1.59 10.87 13.50
CA LEU A 157 2.56 10.34 14.47
C LEU A 157 2.17 8.92 14.91
N TYR A 158 0.91 8.72 15.30
CA TYR A 158 0.39 7.41 15.68
C TYR A 158 0.58 6.35 14.58
N LEU A 159 0.28 6.66 13.31
CA LEU A 159 0.49 5.71 12.21
C LEU A 159 1.97 5.36 11.99
N ARG A 160 2.89 6.29 12.29
CA ARG A 160 4.34 6.03 12.29
C ARG A 160 4.75 5.14 13.47
N GLU A 161 4.27 5.45 14.67
CA GLU A 161 4.51 4.65 15.88
C GLU A 161 4.02 3.21 15.70
N VAL A 162 2.78 3.01 15.24
CA VAL A 162 2.22 1.68 14.95
C VAL A 162 3.04 0.93 13.88
N ARG A 163 3.51 1.62 12.83
CA ARG A 163 4.39 1.01 11.82
C ARG A 163 5.70 0.53 12.44
N ASP A 164 6.34 1.36 13.27
CA ASP A 164 7.65 1.06 13.87
C ASP A 164 7.52 -0.02 14.96
N GLU A 165 6.44 0.00 15.76
CA GLU A 165 6.08 -1.06 16.71
C GLU A 165 5.89 -2.41 16.00
N GLN A 166 5.07 -2.45 14.93
CA GLN A 166 4.82 -3.68 14.18
C GLN A 166 6.07 -4.19 13.46
N ALA A 167 6.91 -3.30 12.95
CA ALA A 167 8.18 -3.66 12.31
C ALA A 167 9.13 -4.33 13.31
N LYS A 168 9.33 -3.71 14.49
CA LYS A 168 10.13 -4.27 15.60
C LYS A 168 9.58 -5.60 16.08
N ALA A 169 8.28 -5.65 16.38
CA ALA A 169 7.62 -6.85 16.91
C ALA A 169 7.73 -8.06 15.98
N ARG A 170 7.71 -7.83 14.65
CA ARG A 170 7.80 -8.87 13.62
C ARG A 170 9.22 -9.13 13.11
N GLY A 171 10.25 -8.51 13.68
CA GLY A 171 11.63 -8.67 13.21
C GLY A 171 11.91 -8.11 11.82
N ILE A 172 11.00 -7.28 11.28
CA ILE A 172 11.19 -6.62 9.99
C ILE A 172 12.00 -5.36 10.27
N ALA A 173 13.28 -5.54 10.59
CA ALA A 173 14.24 -4.45 10.56
C ALA A 173 14.18 -3.81 9.18
N TYR A 174 13.97 -2.49 9.12
CA TYR A 174 14.13 -1.75 7.87
C TYR A 174 15.63 -1.61 7.60
N GLU A 175 16.25 -2.72 7.20
CA GLU A 175 17.56 -2.79 6.57
C GLU A 175 17.50 -1.92 5.30
N LYS A 176 17.72 -0.62 5.50
CA LYS A 176 18.24 0.28 4.46
C LYS A 176 19.54 -0.37 4.02
N LYS A 177 19.46 -1.17 2.96
CA LYS A 177 20.48 -2.05 2.39
C LYS A 177 21.82 -1.33 2.21
N LYS A 178 22.58 -1.19 3.30
CA LYS A 178 23.80 -0.38 3.37
C LYS A 178 24.98 -1.26 3.01
N ARG A 179 25.25 -1.32 1.70
CA ARG A 179 26.45 -1.90 1.07
C ARG A 179 26.73 -3.38 1.35
N LYS A 180 26.67 -4.18 0.28
CA LYS A 180 27.90 -4.82 -0.23
C LYS A 180 28.09 -4.41 -1.69
N ASN A 181 28.70 -3.23 -1.88
CA ASN A 181 29.48 -3.00 -3.09
C ASN A 181 30.89 -3.52 -2.78
N THR A 182 31.17 -4.75 -3.20
CA THR A 182 32.48 -5.38 -3.01
C THR A 182 33.42 -4.90 -4.11
N THR A 183 33.83 -3.64 -4.06
CA THR A 183 34.94 -3.16 -4.89
C THR A 183 36.24 -3.57 -4.21
N GLN A 184 36.87 -4.59 -4.80
CA GLN A 184 38.28 -4.97 -4.74
C GLN A 184 39.16 -4.18 -3.76
N GLN A 185 39.62 -4.84 -2.69
CA GLN A 185 40.95 -4.59 -2.13
C GLN A 185 41.84 -5.75 -2.58
N GLN A 186 42.67 -5.48 -3.59
CA GLN A 186 43.80 -6.37 -3.93
C GLN A 186 44.92 -6.20 -2.90
N GLN A 187 45.78 -7.22 -2.84
CA GLN A 187 46.73 -7.46 -1.75
C GLN A 187 47.81 -6.37 -1.60
N LEU A 188 48.22 -6.12 -0.36
CA LEU A 188 49.51 -5.49 -0.03
C LEU A 188 50.45 -6.54 0.58
N GLN A 189 51.61 -6.72 -0.07
CA GLN A 189 52.90 -7.28 0.37
C GLN A 189 53.79 -7.20 -0.89
N THR A 190 55.00 -6.63 -0.90
CA THR A 190 56.12 -6.83 0.02
C THR A 190 57.04 -5.59 0.06
N ALA A 191 57.94 -5.52 1.06
CA ALA A 191 58.83 -4.39 1.38
C ALA A 191 60.05 -4.20 0.46
N GLY A 192 60.68 -3.02 0.53
CA GLY A 192 61.98 -2.69 -0.06
C GLY A 192 62.36 -1.22 0.22
N ASN A 193 63.60 -0.95 0.64
CA ASN A 193 63.98 0.33 1.28
C ASN A 193 64.92 1.19 0.41
N SER A 194 64.76 2.52 0.51
CA SER A 194 65.80 3.57 0.40
C SER A 194 66.51 3.93 -0.94
N THR A 195 66.42 5.24 -1.24
CA THR A 195 67.47 6.15 -1.76
C THR A 195 67.84 6.18 -3.26
N TYR A 196 68.15 7.41 -3.72
CA TYR A 196 68.74 7.88 -4.99
C TYR A 196 67.81 8.26 -6.17
N SER A 197 67.78 9.57 -6.45
CA SER A 197 67.67 10.20 -7.78
C SER A 197 69.11 10.38 -8.34
N PRO A 198 69.38 10.85 -9.60
CA PRO A 198 68.51 11.60 -10.52
C PRO A 198 68.71 11.30 -12.04
N VAL A 199 68.24 12.23 -12.92
CA VAL A 199 68.78 12.62 -14.26
C VAL A 199 68.14 12.07 -15.59
N GLN A 200 67.82 13.05 -16.46
CA GLN A 200 67.68 13.12 -17.95
C GLN A 200 66.54 12.46 -18.79
N GLN A 201 65.74 13.35 -19.40
CA GLN A 201 65.24 13.45 -20.80
C GLN A 201 64.95 12.22 -21.69
N GLY A 202 63.76 12.23 -22.30
CA GLY A 202 63.43 11.54 -23.56
C GLY A 202 62.19 12.18 -24.22
N ILE A 203 62.29 12.59 -25.49
CA ILE A 203 61.24 13.32 -26.24
C ILE A 203 60.55 12.38 -27.23
N CYS A 204 59.22 12.30 -27.24
CA CYS A 204 58.42 12.02 -28.44
C CYS A 204 56.95 12.48 -28.30
N ASN A 205 56.32 12.79 -29.44
CA ASN A 205 55.02 13.46 -29.56
C ASN A 205 53.84 12.47 -29.62
N GLY A 206 52.63 12.92 -29.26
CA GLY A 206 51.40 12.24 -29.67
C GLY A 206 50.10 12.62 -28.95
N GLY A 207 49.26 13.43 -29.61
CA GLY A 207 47.81 13.21 -29.72
C GLY A 207 46.92 13.44 -28.48
N THR A 208 46.45 14.65 -28.20
CA THR A 208 45.18 15.27 -28.67
C THR A 208 43.89 14.91 -27.92
N GLY A 209 43.26 15.94 -27.33
CA GLY A 209 41.85 15.95 -26.91
C GLY A 209 41.61 15.71 -25.40
N GLY A 210 41.09 16.64 -24.60
CA GLY A 210 40.60 17.99 -24.90
C GLY A 210 39.36 18.35 -24.07
N TYR A 211 39.55 18.73 -22.80
CA TYR A 211 38.49 19.31 -21.96
C TYR A 211 38.42 20.83 -22.15
N VAL A 212 37.27 21.39 -22.55
CA VAL A 212 36.71 22.63 -21.95
C VAL A 212 35.20 22.76 -22.25
N PRO A 213 34.42 23.51 -21.42
CA PRO A 213 32.96 23.54 -21.48
C PRO A 213 32.34 24.87 -21.97
N ARG A 214 30.99 24.88 -22.00
CA ARG A 214 30.08 25.99 -21.63
C ARG A 214 29.44 26.83 -22.76
N ASN A 215 28.17 27.22 -22.51
CA ASN A 215 27.41 28.36 -23.09
C ASN A 215 26.95 28.22 -24.56
N VAL A 216 25.91 28.90 -25.09
CA VAL A 216 24.65 29.55 -24.59
C VAL A 216 23.87 30.03 -25.85
N LEU A 217 22.58 30.44 -25.74
CA LEU A 217 21.74 31.05 -26.83
C LEU A 217 21.36 30.06 -27.98
N SER A 218 20.30 30.24 -28.78
CA SER A 218 19.04 31.01 -28.66
C SER A 218 18.08 30.65 -29.81
N ASN A 219 16.78 30.97 -29.65
CA ASN A 219 15.77 31.13 -30.72
C ASN A 219 15.44 29.82 -31.51
N GLY A 220 14.26 29.56 -32.07
CA GLY A 220 12.97 30.22 -32.28
C GLY A 220 12.18 29.27 -33.22
N ALA A 221 10.90 29.38 -33.57
CA ALA A 221 9.82 30.33 -33.30
C ALA A 221 8.48 29.54 -33.39
N ALA A 222 7.48 29.79 -32.56
CA ALA A 222 6.29 30.60 -32.87
C ALA A 222 5.44 30.18 -34.09
N VAL A 223 4.25 29.62 -33.82
CA VAL A 223 2.95 29.88 -34.50
C VAL A 223 1.85 29.76 -33.41
N VAL A 224 1.06 30.78 -33.00
CA VAL A 224 -0.20 31.33 -33.59
C VAL A 224 -1.07 30.28 -34.32
N ASN A 225 -2.41 30.21 -34.24
CA ASN A 225 -3.48 30.93 -33.52
C ASN A 225 -4.73 29.97 -33.50
N VAL A 226 -5.92 30.18 -32.91
CA VAL A 226 -6.59 31.27 -32.16
C VAL A 226 -7.32 30.62 -30.94
N GLY A 227 -8.14 31.35 -30.19
CA GLY A 227 -9.10 30.81 -29.21
C GLY A 227 -10.51 30.56 -29.76
N ASP A 228 -11.42 30.15 -28.87
CA ASP A 228 -12.72 30.81 -28.73
C ASP A 228 -13.31 30.65 -27.32
N VAL A 229 -14.20 31.58 -26.94
CA VAL A 229 -14.85 31.69 -25.63
C VAL A 229 -16.34 31.48 -25.81
N TYR A 230 -16.97 30.62 -25.01
CA TYR A 230 -18.43 30.64 -24.86
C TYR A 230 -18.88 30.59 -23.39
N VAL A 231 -19.88 31.42 -23.14
CA VAL A 231 -20.40 31.87 -21.85
C VAL A 231 -21.93 31.87 -21.99
N PHE A 232 -22.61 31.19 -21.05
CA PHE A 232 -24.06 31.19 -20.77
C PHE A 232 -25.04 30.74 -21.86
N ASN A 233 -25.85 29.73 -21.52
CA ASN A 233 -27.20 29.98 -21.00
C ASN A 233 -27.52 28.95 -19.88
#